data_AF-A0A498LX07-F1
#
_entry.id   AF-A0A498LX07-F1
#
_cell.length_a   1.000
_cell.length_b   1.000
_cell.length_c   1.000
_cell.angle_alpha   90.00
_cell.angle_beta   90.00
_cell.angle_gamma   90.00
#
_symmetry.space_group_name_H-M   'P 1'
#
loop_
_entity.id
_entity.type
_entity.pdbx_description
1 polymer ?
#
loop_
_entity_poly.entity_id
_entity_poly.type
_entity_poly.pdbx_seq_one_letter_code
_entity_poly.pdbx_strand_id
1 'polypeptide(L)'
;MAYILTTDDQCEVFCGSHNKTLLKEKDTIRFLKLADTYEKIAEEGPDAFYDGSLTQDILDDIKAAGGIVTREDLKNYEPVLNESAINFTVGNYTFHAPDAPFGGPVLALILNILKGYNISSSSVSTTENKTLTYHRMIEAFRFANVQKGKLGDPLYENVAGIVKNMTSESFADKIRSKINDSFKQKDYGQEDSDGVPDDHGTSHLSVLAEDGSAVAVTSSINN
;
A
#
# COMPACT_ATOMS: atom_id res chain seq x y z
N MET A 1 -19.64 2.37 2.13
CA MET A 1 -20.94 1.88 2.64
C MET A 1 -22.06 1.89 1.60
N ALA A 2 -22.12 2.85 0.65
CA ALA A 2 -23.17 2.86 -0.39
C ALA A 2 -23.02 1.77 -1.49
N TYR A 3 -21.88 1.07 -1.54
CA TYR A 3 -21.57 0.06 -2.56
C TYR A 3 -22.00 -1.38 -2.22
N ILE A 4 -22.41 -1.67 -0.97
CA ILE A 4 -22.70 -3.06 -0.52
C ILE A 4 -24.09 -3.56 -0.99
N LEU A 5 -24.88 -2.71 -1.65
CA LEU A 5 -26.26 -3.00 -2.05
C LEU A 5 -26.47 -3.10 -3.56
N THR A 6 -25.42 -3.28 -4.36
CA THR A 6 -25.57 -3.29 -5.82
C THR A 6 -26.01 -4.65 -6.38
N THR A 7 -25.92 -5.74 -5.60
CA THR A 7 -26.22 -7.11 -6.08
C THR A 7 -26.88 -7.96 -4.99
N ASP A 8 -27.81 -8.85 -5.39
CA ASP A 8 -28.53 -9.74 -4.46
C ASP A 8 -27.59 -10.63 -3.63
N ASP A 9 -26.44 -11.04 -4.18
CA ASP A 9 -25.46 -11.91 -3.51
C ASP A 9 -24.80 -11.27 -2.28
N GLN A 10 -24.58 -9.95 -2.31
CA GLN A 10 -24.00 -9.22 -1.17
C GLN A 10 -25.01 -9.15 -0.01
N CYS A 11 -26.31 -9.09 -0.32
CA CYS A 11 -27.33 -9.11 0.71
C CYS A 11 -27.42 -10.46 1.45
N GLU A 12 -26.98 -11.58 0.85
CA GLU A 12 -26.91 -12.87 1.56
C GLU A 12 -25.98 -12.80 2.79
N VAL A 13 -24.96 -11.96 2.73
CA VAL A 13 -23.94 -11.82 3.78
C VAL A 13 -24.24 -10.61 4.66
N PHE A 14 -24.64 -9.48 4.07
CA PHE A 14 -24.71 -8.19 4.75
C PHE A 14 -26.12 -7.74 5.12
N CYS A 15 -27.17 -8.50 4.77
CA CYS A 15 -28.57 -8.18 5.11
C CYS A 15 -29.15 -9.17 6.13
N GLY A 16 -29.99 -8.66 7.03
CA GLY A 16 -30.68 -9.47 8.05
C GLY A 16 -31.69 -10.43 7.43
N SER A 17 -31.71 -11.66 7.95
CA SER A 17 -32.54 -12.78 7.49
C SER A 17 -34.04 -12.50 7.42
N HIS A 18 -34.53 -11.53 8.20
CA HIS A 18 -35.97 -11.29 8.36
C HIS A 18 -36.52 -10.10 7.58
N ASN A 19 -35.70 -9.14 7.17
CA ASN A 19 -36.19 -7.88 6.59
C ASN A 19 -35.37 -7.36 5.40
N LYS A 20 -34.34 -8.10 4.94
CA LYS A 20 -33.40 -7.66 3.90
C LYS A 20 -32.81 -6.26 4.16
N THR A 21 -32.78 -5.82 5.42
CA THR A 21 -32.10 -4.57 5.80
C THR A 21 -30.66 -4.87 6.15
N LEU A 22 -29.76 -3.91 5.91
CA LEU A 22 -28.36 -4.04 6.29
C LEU A 22 -28.23 -4.37 7.77
N LEU A 23 -27.33 -5.32 8.07
CA LEU A 23 -26.91 -5.64 9.43
C LEU A 23 -26.36 -4.38 10.12
N LYS A 24 -26.69 -4.24 11.39
CA LYS A 24 -26.31 -3.10 12.24
C LYS A 24 -25.28 -3.53 13.27
N GLU A 25 -24.71 -2.54 13.95
CA GLU A 25 -23.85 -2.80 15.10
C GLU A 25 -24.54 -3.75 16.08
N LYS A 26 -23.79 -4.76 16.57
CA LYS A 26 -24.24 -5.86 17.44
C LYS A 26 -25.06 -6.96 16.76
N ASP A 27 -25.40 -6.83 15.48
CA ASP A 27 -25.93 -7.95 14.73
C ASP A 27 -24.79 -8.96 14.44
N THR A 28 -25.16 -10.24 14.34
CA THR A 28 -24.21 -11.30 13.98
C THR A 28 -24.13 -11.43 12.47
N ILE A 29 -22.93 -11.29 11.91
CA ILE A 29 -22.62 -11.57 10.51
C ILE A 29 -22.03 -12.97 10.37
N ARG A 30 -22.38 -13.69 9.30
CA ARG A 30 -21.88 -15.05 9.03
C ARG A 30 -21.45 -15.17 7.58
N PHE A 31 -20.19 -15.55 7.37
CA PHE A 31 -19.62 -15.76 6.04
C PHE A 31 -19.54 -17.26 5.73
N LEU A 32 -20.69 -17.91 5.52
CA LEU A 32 -20.74 -19.38 5.36
C LEU A 32 -19.98 -19.85 4.11
N LYS A 33 -20.20 -19.21 2.96
CA LYS A 33 -19.45 -19.50 1.72
C LYS A 33 -17.93 -19.31 1.90
N LEU A 34 -17.52 -18.28 2.64
CA LEU A 34 -16.09 -18.05 2.93
C LEU A 34 -15.52 -19.14 3.86
N ALA A 35 -16.32 -19.64 4.82
CA ALA A 35 -15.92 -20.73 5.67
C ALA A 35 -15.68 -22.02 4.85
N ASP A 36 -16.57 -22.34 3.91
CA ASP A 36 -16.41 -23.47 2.99
C ASP A 36 -15.14 -23.32 2.12
N THR A 37 -14.85 -22.09 1.65
CA THR A 37 -13.60 -21.77 0.94
C THR A 37 -12.36 -22.00 1.81
N TYR A 38 -12.38 -21.56 3.07
CA TYR A 38 -11.27 -21.77 3.99
C TYR A 38 -11.07 -23.24 4.35
N GLU A 39 -12.16 -24.02 4.47
CA GLU A 39 -12.08 -25.46 4.70
C GLU A 39 -11.40 -26.16 3.53
N LYS A 40 -11.80 -25.86 2.28
CA LYS A 40 -11.13 -26.39 1.08
C LYS A 40 -9.64 -26.04 1.03
N ILE A 41 -9.27 -24.78 1.30
CA ILE A 41 -7.86 -24.36 1.30
C ILE A 41 -7.07 -25.08 2.42
N ALA A 42 -7.68 -25.31 3.58
CA ALA A 42 -7.04 -26.03 4.67
C ALA A 42 -6.81 -27.52 4.36
N GLU A 43 -7.73 -28.16 3.63
CA GLU A 43 -7.65 -29.58 3.27
C GLU A 43 -6.79 -29.86 2.03
N GLU A 44 -6.93 -29.03 0.99
CA GLU A 44 -6.32 -29.23 -0.33
C GLU A 44 -5.03 -28.40 -0.53
N GLY A 45 -4.79 -27.40 0.32
CA GLY A 45 -3.68 -26.46 0.20
C GLY A 45 -3.98 -25.26 -0.71
N PRO A 46 -2.99 -24.39 -0.96
CA PRO A 46 -3.18 -23.18 -1.78
C PRO A 46 -3.55 -23.48 -3.23
N ASP A 47 -3.16 -24.64 -3.76
CA ASP A 47 -3.45 -25.04 -5.14
C ASP A 47 -4.95 -25.19 -5.40
N ALA A 48 -5.77 -25.38 -4.35
CA ALA A 48 -7.23 -25.31 -4.45
C ALA A 48 -7.70 -24.04 -5.16
N PHE A 49 -7.03 -22.91 -4.88
CA PHE A 49 -7.29 -21.59 -5.46
C PHE A 49 -6.69 -21.43 -6.87
N TYR A 50 -5.41 -21.79 -7.05
CA TYR A 50 -4.64 -21.47 -8.26
C TYR A 50 -4.84 -22.46 -9.42
N ASP A 51 -4.99 -23.76 -9.16
CA ASP A 51 -5.29 -24.78 -10.18
C ASP A 51 -6.02 -26.00 -9.59
N GLY A 52 -7.08 -25.75 -8.82
CA GLY A 52 -7.78 -26.77 -8.03
C GLY A 52 -9.30 -26.59 -8.00
N SER A 53 -9.91 -27.03 -6.90
CA SER A 53 -11.37 -27.15 -6.76
C SER A 53 -12.11 -25.82 -6.72
N LEU A 54 -11.45 -24.70 -6.40
CA LEU A 54 -12.02 -23.36 -6.35
C LEU A 54 -11.77 -22.55 -7.63
N THR A 55 -10.80 -22.94 -8.45
CA THR A 55 -10.32 -22.14 -9.57
C THR A 55 -11.41 -21.83 -10.59
N GLN A 56 -12.31 -22.78 -10.88
CA GLN A 56 -13.37 -22.53 -11.85
C GLN A 56 -14.38 -21.48 -11.37
N ASP A 57 -14.78 -21.56 -10.10
CA ASP A 57 -15.71 -20.60 -9.49
C ASP A 57 -15.13 -19.18 -9.54
N ILE A 58 -13.83 -19.03 -9.22
CA ILE A 58 -13.10 -17.76 -9.30
C ILE A 58 -13.09 -17.20 -10.74
N LEU A 59 -12.79 -18.05 -11.73
CA LEU A 59 -12.75 -17.63 -13.14
C LEU A 59 -14.12 -17.22 -13.67
N ASP A 60 -15.17 -17.93 -13.25
CA ASP A 60 -16.54 -17.62 -13.64
C ASP A 60 -16.99 -16.29 -13.04
N ASP A 61 -16.67 -16.01 -11.78
CA ASP A 61 -16.93 -14.73 -11.11
C ASP A 61 -16.17 -13.57 -11.79
N ILE A 62 -14.88 -13.73 -12.06
CA ILE A 62 -14.07 -12.71 -12.75
C ILE A 62 -14.64 -12.43 -14.15
N LYS A 63 -14.97 -13.48 -14.91
CA LYS A 63 -15.54 -13.34 -16.25
C LYS A 63 -16.92 -12.69 -16.22
N ALA A 64 -17.76 -13.01 -15.24
CA ALA A 64 -19.07 -12.37 -15.06
C ALA A 64 -18.92 -10.87 -14.77
N ALA A 65 -17.87 -10.46 -14.06
CA ALA A 65 -17.51 -9.06 -13.84
C ALA A 65 -16.83 -8.38 -15.06
N GLY A 66 -16.62 -9.09 -16.17
CA GLY A 66 -15.96 -8.57 -17.38
C GLY A 66 -14.43 -8.61 -17.34
N GLY A 67 -13.84 -9.31 -16.37
CA GLY A 67 -12.40 -9.52 -16.28
C GLY A 67 -11.87 -10.50 -17.33
N ILE A 68 -10.54 -10.46 -17.53
CA ILE A 68 -9.84 -11.20 -18.59
C ILE A 68 -8.88 -12.28 -18.06
N VAL A 69 -8.89 -12.52 -16.75
CA VAL A 69 -8.01 -13.52 -16.11
C VAL A 69 -8.35 -14.91 -16.61
N THR A 70 -7.33 -15.65 -17.00
CA THR A 70 -7.43 -17.03 -17.46
C THR A 70 -6.96 -18.02 -16.39
N ARG A 71 -7.29 -19.30 -16.57
CA ARG A 71 -6.75 -20.36 -15.71
C ARG A 71 -5.22 -20.38 -15.71
N GLU A 72 -4.61 -20.10 -16.87
CA GLU A 72 -3.16 -20.11 -17.02
C GLU A 72 -2.51 -18.96 -16.23
N ASP A 73 -3.17 -17.80 -16.14
CA ASP A 73 -2.71 -16.68 -15.32
C ASP A 73 -2.70 -17.04 -13.82
N LEU A 74 -3.74 -17.73 -13.33
CA LEU A 74 -3.80 -18.19 -11.94
C LEU A 74 -2.78 -19.30 -11.67
N LYS A 75 -2.70 -20.30 -12.56
CA LYS A 75 -1.81 -21.45 -12.42
C LYS A 75 -0.33 -21.07 -12.37
N ASN A 76 0.07 -20.09 -13.18
CA ASN A 76 1.47 -19.67 -13.28
C ASN A 76 1.85 -18.57 -12.29
N TYR A 77 0.92 -18.13 -11.44
CA TYR A 77 1.22 -17.15 -10.41
C TYR A 77 2.04 -17.78 -9.29
N GLU A 78 3.18 -17.16 -8.97
CA GLU A 78 3.97 -17.49 -7.79
C GLU A 78 4.32 -16.21 -7.00
N PRO A 79 4.25 -16.23 -5.65
CA PRO A 79 4.74 -15.13 -4.84
C PRO A 79 6.26 -15.01 -4.95
N VAL A 80 6.75 -13.80 -5.20
CA VAL A 80 8.18 -13.53 -5.31
C VAL A 80 8.78 -13.23 -3.94
N LEU A 81 9.73 -14.05 -3.49
CA LEU A 81 10.55 -13.75 -2.32
C LEU A 81 11.66 -12.76 -2.71
N ASN A 82 11.57 -11.55 -2.17
CA ASN A 82 12.65 -10.57 -2.26
C ASN A 82 13.39 -10.44 -0.92
N GLU A 83 14.58 -11.01 -0.84
CA GLU A 83 15.44 -10.93 0.36
C GLU A 83 16.21 -9.60 0.47
N SER A 84 16.16 -8.77 -0.58
CA SER A 84 16.87 -7.48 -0.67
C SER A 84 15.94 -6.31 -0.33
N ALA A 85 15.59 -6.18 0.94
CA ALA A 85 14.88 -4.99 1.42
C ALA A 85 15.75 -3.73 1.24
N ILE A 86 15.09 -2.58 1.01
CA ILE A 86 15.76 -1.28 1.08
C ILE A 86 16.06 -0.98 2.54
N ASN A 87 17.30 -0.58 2.79
CA ASN A 87 17.76 -0.17 4.10
C ASN A 87 18.13 1.31 4.09
N PHE A 88 17.64 2.07 5.06
CA PHE A 88 18.05 3.46 5.28
C PHE A 88 18.07 3.80 6.76
N THR A 89 18.89 4.78 7.15
CA THR A 89 19.14 5.11 8.56
C THR A 89 18.51 6.44 8.93
N VAL A 90 17.77 6.46 10.05
CA VAL A 90 17.27 7.68 10.69
C VAL A 90 17.77 7.72 12.12
N GLY A 91 18.66 8.66 12.42
CA GLY A 91 19.35 8.70 13.71
C GLY A 91 20.19 7.43 13.91
N ASN A 92 19.88 6.68 14.97
CA ASN A 92 20.52 5.41 15.32
C ASN A 92 19.74 4.17 14.84
N TYR A 93 18.61 4.35 14.16
CA TYR A 93 17.76 3.25 13.70
C TYR A 93 17.98 2.94 12.22
N THR A 94 18.01 1.65 11.88
CA THR A 94 17.95 1.18 10.50
C THR A 94 16.53 0.75 10.20
N PHE A 95 15.95 1.32 9.16
CA PHE A 95 14.63 0.96 8.66
C PHE A 95 14.80 -0.03 7.51
N HIS A 96 13.91 -1.02 7.49
CA HIS A 96 13.78 -1.99 6.41
C HIS A 96 12.43 -1.77 5.73
N ALA A 97 12.42 -1.62 4.41
CA ALA A 97 11.20 -1.44 3.64
C ALA A 97 11.25 -2.26 2.34
N PRO A 98 10.10 -2.75 1.82
CA PRO A 98 10.05 -3.41 0.52
C PRO A 98 10.50 -2.47 -0.61
N ASP A 99 11.22 -3.01 -1.59
CA ASP A 99 11.66 -2.29 -2.79
C ASP A 99 10.51 -2.07 -3.79
N ALA A 100 10.76 -1.43 -4.93
CA ALA A 100 9.84 -1.36 -6.05
C ALA A 100 9.25 -2.76 -6.37
N PRO A 101 7.95 -2.85 -6.69
CA PRO A 101 7.01 -1.76 -6.99
C PRO A 101 6.43 -1.03 -5.76
N PHE A 102 6.83 -1.41 -4.54
CA PHE A 102 6.29 -0.85 -3.31
C PHE A 102 6.89 0.52 -2.95
N GLY A 103 6.31 1.19 -1.95
CA GLY A 103 6.63 2.56 -1.57
C GLY A 103 7.91 2.77 -0.74
N GLY A 104 8.73 1.74 -0.50
CA GLY A 104 9.97 1.86 0.28
C GLY A 104 10.95 2.93 -0.22
N PRO A 105 11.24 3.01 -1.54
CA PRO A 105 12.08 4.08 -2.09
C PRO A 105 11.54 5.49 -1.79
N VAL A 106 10.21 5.67 -1.85
CA VAL A 106 9.55 6.96 -1.60
C VAL A 106 9.72 7.36 -0.13
N LEU A 107 9.54 6.41 0.79
CA LEU A 107 9.76 6.63 2.22
C LEU A 107 11.21 7.02 2.51
N ALA A 108 12.18 6.31 1.90
CA ALA A 108 13.60 6.62 2.02
C ALA A 108 13.91 8.06 1.55
N LEU A 109 13.35 8.47 0.41
CA LEU A 109 13.53 9.82 -0.12
C LEU A 109 13.00 10.89 0.85
N ILE A 110 11.78 10.71 1.34
CA ILE A 110 11.15 11.64 2.30
C ILE A 110 12.05 11.82 3.53
N LEU A 111 12.50 10.71 4.11
CA LEU A 111 13.29 10.74 5.33
C LEU A 111 14.68 11.35 5.10
N ASN A 112 15.31 11.07 3.96
CA ASN A 112 16.58 11.70 3.58
C ASN A 112 16.43 13.22 3.36
N ILE A 113 15.31 13.68 2.78
CA ILE A 113 15.02 15.12 2.68
C ILE A 113 14.92 15.72 4.08
N LEU A 114 14.10 15.12 4.95
CA LEU A 114 13.83 15.64 6.29
C LEU A 114 15.05 15.59 7.21
N LYS A 115 15.93 14.60 7.04
CA LYS A 115 17.21 14.47 7.76
C LYS A 115 18.03 15.75 7.68
N GLY A 116 18.08 16.41 6.53
CA GLY A 116 18.85 17.65 6.34
C GLY A 116 18.32 18.88 7.06
N TYR A 117 17.12 18.83 7.64
CA TYR A 117 16.58 19.93 8.47
C TYR A 117 16.91 19.79 9.96
N ASN A 118 17.54 18.67 10.38
CA ASN A 118 17.92 18.41 11.78
C ASN A 118 16.74 18.66 12.75
N ILE A 119 15.57 18.10 12.42
CA ILE A 119 14.35 18.28 13.21
C ILE A 119 14.59 17.81 14.65
N SER A 120 14.28 18.67 15.61
CA SER A 120 14.45 18.42 17.04
C SER A 120 13.28 18.99 17.84
N SER A 121 13.32 18.87 19.17
CA SER A 121 12.29 19.44 20.04
C SER A 121 12.12 20.96 19.86
N SER A 122 13.18 21.69 19.52
CA SER A 122 13.11 23.14 19.23
C SER A 122 12.37 23.46 17.93
N SER A 123 12.36 22.53 16.96
CA SER A 123 11.63 22.66 15.71
C SER A 123 10.11 22.66 15.89
N VAL A 124 9.61 22.22 17.05
CA VAL A 124 8.17 22.17 17.36
C VAL A 124 7.79 22.92 18.64
N SER A 125 8.71 23.71 19.20
CA SER A 125 8.52 24.37 20.51
C SER A 125 7.65 25.63 20.45
N THR A 126 7.55 26.28 19.29
CA THR A 126 6.70 27.46 19.06
C THR A 126 5.75 27.21 17.91
N THR A 127 4.67 27.99 17.82
CA THR A 127 3.74 27.93 16.68
C THR A 127 4.46 28.18 15.37
N GLU A 128 5.37 29.17 15.30
CA GLU A 128 6.14 29.49 14.10
C GLU A 128 7.04 28.34 13.66
N ASN A 129 7.85 27.79 14.58
CA ASN A 129 8.75 26.68 14.27
C ASN A 129 7.97 25.44 13.83
N LYS A 130 6.85 25.14 14.50
CA LYS A 130 5.97 24.03 14.16
C LYS A 130 5.36 24.19 12.77
N THR A 131 4.86 25.38 12.46
CA THR A 131 4.31 25.69 11.12
C THR A 131 5.37 25.50 10.04
N LEU A 132 6.60 26.00 10.25
CA LEU A 132 7.70 25.82 9.31
C LEU A 132 8.10 24.35 9.15
N THR A 133 8.13 23.59 10.26
CA THR A 133 8.44 22.16 10.24
C THR A 133 7.40 21.37 9.45
N TYR A 134 6.11 21.61 9.71
CA TYR A 134 5.03 20.95 8.97
C TYR A 134 5.01 21.35 7.50
N HIS A 135 5.29 22.61 7.18
CA HIS A 135 5.48 23.05 5.79
C HIS A 135 6.55 22.23 5.09
N ARG A 136 7.75 22.14 5.65
CA ARG A 136 8.85 21.33 5.08
C ARG A 136 8.49 19.85 4.93
N MET A 137 7.72 19.28 5.86
CA MET A 137 7.20 17.91 5.76
C MET A 137 6.22 17.76 4.58
N ILE A 138 5.26 18.67 4.45
CA ILE A 138 4.29 18.67 3.35
C ILE A 138 5.01 18.79 2.01
N GLU A 139 5.97 19.70 1.90
CA GLU A 139 6.74 19.90 0.67
C GLU A 139 7.61 18.69 0.33
N ALA A 140 8.24 18.04 1.32
CA ALA A 140 8.96 16.79 1.13
C ALA A 140 8.03 15.68 0.59
N PHE A 141 6.82 15.55 1.14
CA PHE A 141 5.82 14.57 0.65
C PHE A 141 5.40 14.87 -0.78
N ARG A 142 5.14 16.14 -1.12
CA ARG A 142 4.76 16.56 -2.47
C ARG A 142 5.85 16.24 -3.50
N PHE A 143 7.10 16.58 -3.21
CA PHE A 143 8.22 16.25 -4.11
C PHE A 143 8.44 14.74 -4.24
N ALA A 144 8.32 13.99 -3.15
CA ALA A 144 8.45 12.54 -3.18
C ALA A 144 7.31 11.87 -3.97
N ASN A 145 6.08 12.40 -3.90
CA ASN A 145 4.94 11.90 -4.66
C ASN A 145 5.15 12.03 -6.18
N VAL A 146 5.84 13.08 -6.65
CA VAL A 146 6.25 13.19 -8.07
C VAL A 146 7.17 12.06 -8.47
N GLN A 147 8.07 11.65 -7.57
CA GLN A 147 8.96 10.54 -7.86
C GLN A 147 8.21 9.20 -7.76
N LYS A 148 7.25 9.05 -6.83
CA LYS A 148 6.40 7.85 -6.69
C LYS A 148 5.77 7.46 -8.03
N GLY A 149 5.24 8.43 -8.78
CA GLY A 149 4.63 8.19 -10.10
C GLY A 149 5.60 7.68 -11.18
N LYS A 150 6.90 7.60 -10.89
CA LYS A 150 7.93 7.03 -11.77
C LYS A 150 8.34 5.62 -11.37
N LEU A 151 7.80 5.08 -10.26
CA LEU A 151 8.01 3.69 -9.91
C LEU A 151 7.13 2.79 -10.78
N GLY A 152 7.63 1.59 -11.00
CA GLY A 152 6.99 0.53 -11.75
C GLY A 152 7.49 -0.82 -11.25
N ASP A 153 6.97 -1.90 -11.84
CA ASP A 153 7.38 -3.25 -11.48
C ASP A 153 8.76 -3.57 -12.11
N PRO A 154 9.81 -3.85 -11.30
CA PRO A 154 11.15 -4.15 -11.81
C PRO A 154 11.22 -5.42 -12.66
N LEU A 155 10.21 -6.30 -12.64
CA LEU A 155 10.12 -7.46 -13.53
C LEU A 155 9.80 -7.06 -14.97
N TYR A 156 9.18 -5.88 -15.18
CA TYR A 156 8.71 -5.43 -16.49
C TYR A 156 9.33 -4.08 -16.93
N GLU A 157 9.82 -3.28 -16.00
CA GLU A 157 10.36 -1.94 -16.24
C GLU A 157 11.74 -1.74 -15.61
N ASN A 158 12.61 -0.95 -16.26
CA ASN A 158 13.91 -0.60 -15.69
C ASN A 158 13.79 0.57 -14.70
N VAL A 159 13.48 0.25 -13.46
CA VAL A 159 13.31 1.23 -12.37
C VAL A 159 14.54 1.38 -11.47
N ALA A 160 15.61 0.63 -11.73
CA ALA A 160 16.81 0.60 -10.86
C ALA A 160 17.45 1.99 -10.66
N GLY A 161 17.51 2.80 -11.72
CA GLY A 161 18.01 4.18 -11.62
C GLY A 161 17.12 5.10 -10.80
N ILE A 162 15.81 4.89 -10.85
CA ILE A 162 14.81 5.67 -10.10
C ILE A 162 14.91 5.32 -8.60
N VAL A 163 14.92 4.03 -8.26
CA VAL A 163 15.12 3.54 -6.90
C VAL A 163 16.43 4.04 -6.32
N LYS A 164 17.53 3.94 -7.08
CA LYS A 164 18.85 4.45 -6.66
C LYS A 164 18.85 5.95 -6.39
N ASN A 165 18.13 6.74 -7.19
CA ASN A 165 18.01 8.17 -6.96
C ASN A 165 17.21 8.44 -5.68
N MET A 166 16.04 7.83 -5.51
CA MET A 166 15.20 8.05 -4.33
C MET A 166 15.88 7.68 -3.01
N THR A 167 16.72 6.63 -3.03
CA THR A 167 17.45 6.15 -1.86
C THR A 167 18.76 6.92 -1.59
N SER A 168 19.16 7.84 -2.47
CA SER A 168 20.40 8.62 -2.37
C SER A 168 20.24 9.92 -1.60
N GLU A 169 21.13 10.15 -0.62
CA GLU A 169 21.20 11.42 0.12
C GLU A 169 21.46 12.61 -0.82
N SER A 170 22.35 12.46 -1.80
CA SER A 170 22.66 13.55 -2.75
C SER A 170 21.46 13.97 -3.61
N PHE A 171 20.53 13.04 -3.89
CA PHE A 171 19.31 13.36 -4.61
C PHE A 171 18.28 14.02 -3.69
N ALA A 172 18.16 13.56 -2.44
CA ALA A 172 17.37 14.21 -1.42
C ALA A 172 17.83 15.65 -1.17
N ASP A 173 19.14 15.91 -1.16
CA ASP A 173 19.71 17.26 -1.02
C ASP A 173 19.31 18.19 -2.17
N LYS A 174 19.33 17.68 -3.41
CA LYS A 174 18.89 18.41 -4.61
C LYS A 174 17.39 18.73 -4.57
N ILE A 175 16.57 17.88 -3.99
CA ILE A 175 15.15 18.15 -3.79
C ILE A 175 14.96 19.16 -2.64
N ARG A 176 15.65 18.96 -1.52
CA ARG A 176 15.60 19.85 -0.35
C ARG A 176 15.97 21.29 -0.73
N SER A 177 16.96 21.50 -1.59
CA SER A 177 17.34 22.84 -2.06
C SER A 177 16.26 23.55 -2.87
N LYS A 178 15.22 22.85 -3.32
CA LYS A 178 14.06 23.40 -4.03
C LYS A 178 12.90 23.74 -3.10
N ILE A 179 12.90 23.25 -1.86
CA ILE A 179 11.82 23.52 -0.90
C ILE A 179 11.91 24.97 -0.46
N ASN A 180 10.84 25.73 -0.71
CA ASN A 180 10.76 27.14 -0.41
C ASN A 180 10.01 27.39 0.91
N ASP A 181 10.71 27.89 1.92
CA ASP A 181 10.14 28.20 3.25
C ASP A 181 9.16 29.39 3.25
N SER A 182 8.97 30.09 2.14
CA SER A 182 8.02 31.22 2.03
C SER A 182 6.56 30.82 1.79
N PHE A 183 6.24 29.51 1.81
CA PHE A 183 4.89 28.97 1.59
C PHE A 183 4.30 29.24 0.19
N LYS A 184 5.15 29.60 -0.78
CA LYS A 184 4.74 29.95 -2.16
C LYS A 184 5.13 28.91 -3.21
N GLN A 185 5.40 27.66 -2.80
CA GLN A 185 5.76 26.60 -3.74
C GLN A 185 4.60 26.28 -4.69
N LYS A 186 4.87 26.29 -5.99
CA LYS A 186 3.86 25.99 -7.04
C LYS A 186 4.31 24.93 -8.03
N ASP A 187 5.61 24.73 -8.19
CA ASP A 187 6.19 23.80 -9.16
C ASP A 187 6.93 22.68 -8.44
N TYR A 188 6.59 21.44 -8.80
CA TYR A 188 7.19 20.22 -8.28
C TYR A 188 7.83 19.37 -9.38
N GLY A 189 7.83 19.86 -10.63
CA GLY A 189 8.27 19.11 -11.82
C GLY A 189 7.34 17.95 -12.17
N GLN A 190 6.03 18.13 -11.97
CA GLN A 190 4.98 17.18 -12.36
C GLN A 190 4.61 17.39 -13.83
N GLU A 191 4.51 16.31 -14.61
CA GLU A 191 3.65 16.29 -15.80
C GLU A 191 2.23 15.98 -15.32
N ASP A 192 1.20 16.53 -15.98
CA ASP A 192 -0.20 16.42 -15.57
C ASP A 192 -0.54 14.97 -15.14
N SER A 193 -0.73 14.78 -13.83
CA SER A 193 -1.13 13.49 -13.28
C SER A 193 -2.61 13.55 -12.95
N ASP A 194 -3.36 12.56 -13.41
CA ASP A 194 -4.72 12.34 -12.94
C ASP A 194 -4.71 12.26 -11.40
N GLY A 195 -5.72 12.87 -10.77
CA GLY A 195 -5.83 12.91 -9.31
C GLY A 195 -5.74 11.50 -8.71
N VAL A 196 -5.14 11.38 -7.53
CA VAL A 196 -5.07 10.10 -6.81
C VAL A 196 -6.50 9.62 -6.55
N PRO A 197 -6.91 8.44 -7.06
CA PRO A 197 -8.21 7.88 -6.76
C PRO A 197 -8.38 7.71 -5.25
N ASP A 198 -9.62 7.80 -4.76
CA ASP A 198 -9.93 7.52 -3.36
C ASP A 198 -9.73 6.02 -3.10
N ASP A 199 -8.66 5.68 -2.38
CA ASP A 199 -8.25 4.30 -2.10
C ASP A 199 -8.74 3.88 -0.70
N HIS A 200 -9.47 2.76 -0.66
CA HIS A 200 -9.99 2.13 0.55
C HIS A 200 -9.71 0.63 0.48
N GLY A 201 -9.50 -0.03 1.63
CA GLY A 201 -9.42 -1.50 1.69
C GLY A 201 -8.07 -2.09 2.12
N THR A 202 -7.06 -1.26 2.38
CA THR A 202 -5.78 -1.73 2.96
C THR A 202 -5.88 -1.98 4.47
N SER A 203 -5.30 -3.09 4.94
CA SER A 203 -5.09 -3.41 6.35
C SER A 203 -3.63 -3.70 6.64
N HIS A 204 -3.16 -3.36 7.86
CA HIS A 204 -1.81 -3.65 8.33
C HIS A 204 -1.85 -4.43 9.64
N LEU A 205 -1.00 -5.45 9.76
CA LEU A 205 -0.82 -6.27 10.96
C LEU A 205 0.66 -6.32 11.32
N SER A 206 0.98 -6.16 12.60
CA SER A 206 2.32 -6.39 13.14
C SER A 206 2.26 -7.44 14.24
N VAL A 207 3.16 -8.42 14.19
CA VAL A 207 3.27 -9.52 15.16
C VAL A 207 4.71 -9.59 15.66
N LEU A 208 4.87 -9.75 16.97
CA LEU A 208 6.14 -10.07 17.62
C LEU A 208 5.93 -11.32 18.46
N ALA A 209 6.70 -12.37 18.19
CA ALA A 209 6.66 -13.62 18.92
C ALA A 209 7.71 -13.64 20.05
N GLU A 210 7.52 -14.53 21.03
CA GLU A 210 8.41 -14.66 22.19
C GLU A 210 9.83 -15.09 21.82
N ASP A 211 9.99 -15.79 20.70
CA ASP A 211 11.29 -16.22 20.16
C ASP A 211 12.05 -15.08 19.44
N GLY A 212 11.48 -13.88 19.39
CA GLY A 212 12.05 -12.72 18.72
C GLY A 212 11.69 -12.59 17.24
N SER A 213 10.91 -13.53 16.68
CA SER A 213 10.39 -13.40 15.32
C SER A 213 9.45 -12.21 15.21
N ALA A 214 9.62 -11.39 14.17
CA ALA A 214 8.79 -10.23 13.91
C ALA A 214 8.25 -10.26 12.48
N VAL A 215 6.96 -9.94 12.33
CA VAL A 215 6.26 -9.94 11.05
C VAL A 215 5.48 -8.63 10.92
N ALA A 216 5.62 -7.95 9.79
CA ALA A 216 4.81 -6.80 9.41
C ALA A 216 4.17 -7.09 8.05
N VAL A 217 2.84 -7.15 8.00
CA VAL A 217 2.08 -7.52 6.80
C VAL A 217 1.11 -6.41 6.47
N THR A 218 1.20 -5.92 5.23
CA THR A 218 0.20 -5.03 4.64
C THR A 218 -0.51 -5.81 3.55
N SER A 219 -1.84 -5.89 3.61
CA SER A 219 -2.67 -6.53 2.59
C SER A 219 -3.72 -5.54 2.11
N SER A 220 -4.01 -5.53 0.82
CA SER A 220 -5.01 -4.66 0.22
C SER A 220 -5.83 -5.43 -0.80
N ILE A 221 -7.14 -5.13 -0.83
CA ILE A 221 -7.99 -5.34 -1.99
C ILE A 221 -8.26 -3.93 -2.53
N ASN A 222 -7.58 -3.56 -3.62
CA ASN A 222 -7.73 -2.23 -4.20
C ASN A 222 -9.19 -2.00 -4.63
N ASN A 223 -9.62 -0.74 -4.66
CA ASN A 223 -10.96 -0.34 -5.11
C ASN A 223 -10.96 0.14 -6.57
#